data_AF-A0A943CY86-F1
#
_entry.id   AF-A0A943CY86-F1
#
_cell.length_a   1.000
_cell.length_b   1.000
_cell.length_c   1.000
_cell.angle_alpha   90.00
_cell.angle_beta   90.00
_cell.angle_gamma   90.00
#
_symmetry.space_group_name_H-M   'P 1'
#
loop_
_entity.id
_entity.type
_entity.pdbx_description
1 polymer ?
#
loop_
_entity_poly.entity_id
_entity_poly.type
_entity_poly.pdbx_seq_one_letter_code
_entity_poly.pdbx_strand_id
1 'polypeptide(L)'
;MAEGNILVRLFRIKDLLPMTKGSIRITNSKTGNIVYEKENAFDISGRSEIISVVTIDRELSQEPYEESGNPYLLYNIEVKSEGYKDVIVEGVSVFDGITSIQDIEMEEASIESGEKNLQEEIIIQDQQGVEKSTENIEMGFSMAPFVLRNVYVPEFITVHLGSPTSYAENITVRFIDYIKNVASSEIYPTWPEEAIRANVYCQISFALNRVYTEWYRNMGYPFQVTNSTAYDQYFVKGRNIFENISKIVDEIFNEYIITIGNQTPFFAQYCNGTTVKCDGLSQWGTVDLAKAGMSALDIIKYYFGYDKVLVRAEYVEGVPESYPGYSLRIGDVNENVKVIQEQLNRVSKNFPAIPRIYPEDGRFGKETEDSVKVFQRVFNLTPDGVVGRATWYKISNIYVGVKRLAELNQEPEIGESGGNGGGIGKPEGDGKYPGYLLKYGARGEKVRELQGYLSEISKSYNIPNVSVDGIFGNGTKDAIIKFQRLFGLSTDGIVGLATWNKVFEVYKNIDNSNPGVPDNEFDGKYPGYLLKYGSRGEKVKEVQYYLASISNQIGIPTVAADGIFGNATREAVVAFQKLFALSLDGIIGQYTWNKILEVYNGMKY
;
A
#
# COMPACT_ATOMS: atom_id res chain seq x y z
N MET A 1 30.68 29.63 6.48
CA MET A 1 29.26 29.57 6.06
C MET A 1 29.10 28.25 5.35
N ALA A 2 28.15 27.45 5.78
CA ALA A 2 27.86 26.16 5.18
C ALA A 2 26.90 26.32 4.01
N GLU A 3 26.68 25.25 3.25
CA GLU A 3 25.73 25.22 2.13
C GLU A 3 24.76 24.05 2.30
N GLY A 4 23.47 24.32 2.17
CA GLY A 4 22.42 23.30 2.07
C GLY A 4 21.65 23.47 0.77
N ASN A 5 20.84 22.49 0.41
CA ASN A 5 20.21 22.44 -0.90
C ASN A 5 18.67 22.50 -0.80
N ILE A 6 18.04 23.21 -1.72
CA ILE A 6 16.59 23.17 -1.93
C ILE A 6 16.28 22.49 -3.27
N LEU A 7 15.31 21.58 -3.24
CA LEU A 7 14.68 20.99 -4.42
C LEU A 7 13.16 21.23 -4.33
N VAL A 8 12.59 21.87 -5.34
CA VAL A 8 11.13 22.04 -5.45
C VAL A 8 10.57 21.01 -6.44
N ARG A 9 9.44 20.40 -6.11
CA ARG A 9 8.69 19.51 -7.02
C ARG A 9 7.26 20.02 -7.18
N LEU A 10 6.84 20.22 -8.43
CA LEU A 10 5.57 20.83 -8.80
C LEU A 10 4.62 19.81 -9.42
N PHE A 11 3.44 19.68 -8.83
CA PHE A 11 2.41 18.74 -9.26
C PHE A 11 1.04 19.41 -9.35
N ARG A 12 0.14 18.89 -10.19
CA ARG A 12 -1.28 19.27 -10.15
C ARG A 12 -2.01 18.51 -9.05
N ILE A 13 -2.73 19.23 -8.17
CA ILE A 13 -3.43 18.68 -6.99
C ILE A 13 -4.34 17.48 -7.30
N LYS A 14 -5.07 17.53 -8.42
CA LYS A 14 -6.05 16.48 -8.81
C LYS A 14 -5.41 15.17 -9.27
N ASP A 15 -4.19 15.18 -9.80
CA ASP A 15 -3.62 14.03 -10.53
C ASP A 15 -2.15 13.69 -10.22
N LEU A 16 -1.50 14.38 -9.28
CA LEU A 16 -0.06 14.22 -8.99
C LEU A 16 0.82 14.29 -10.25
N LEU A 17 0.33 14.97 -11.31
CA LEU A 17 1.03 15.06 -12.59
C LEU A 17 2.09 16.13 -12.52
N PRO A 18 3.32 15.85 -12.98
CA PRO A 18 4.40 16.81 -12.97
C PRO A 18 4.06 18.02 -13.85
N MET A 19 4.23 19.22 -13.31
CA MET A 19 4.03 20.47 -14.04
C MET A 19 5.38 21.04 -14.47
N THR A 20 5.54 21.26 -15.78
CA THR A 20 6.79 21.80 -16.36
C THR A 20 6.76 23.32 -16.49
N LYS A 21 5.56 23.92 -16.53
CA LYS A 21 5.36 25.36 -16.55
C LYS A 21 5.22 25.85 -15.13
N GLY A 22 6.16 26.68 -14.71
CA GLY A 22 6.12 27.38 -13.44
C GLY A 22 7.40 28.16 -13.20
N SER A 23 7.30 29.27 -12.48
CA SER A 23 8.46 30.01 -11.98
C SER A 23 8.69 29.72 -10.50
N ILE A 24 9.92 29.87 -10.04
CA ILE A 24 10.29 29.77 -8.63
C ILE A 24 11.02 31.05 -8.24
N ARG A 25 10.65 31.62 -7.08
CA ARG A 25 11.43 32.60 -6.34
C ARG A 25 11.66 32.08 -4.93
N ILE A 26 12.90 32.14 -4.46
CA ILE A 26 13.28 31.76 -3.09
C ILE A 26 13.87 32.99 -2.41
N THR A 27 13.36 33.31 -1.23
CA THR A 27 13.87 34.39 -0.36
C THR A 27 14.34 33.84 0.98
N ASN A 28 15.37 34.45 1.57
CA ASN A 28 15.78 34.12 2.93
C ASN A 28 14.79 34.76 3.94
N SER A 29 14.09 33.94 4.74
CA SER A 29 12.95 34.41 5.56
C SER A 29 13.33 35.49 6.59
N LYS A 30 14.60 35.56 7.01
CA LYS A 30 15.07 36.55 8.00
C LYS A 30 15.46 37.89 7.37
N THR A 31 15.92 37.90 6.12
CA THR A 31 16.45 39.11 5.46
C THR A 31 15.57 39.63 4.33
N GLY A 32 14.64 38.82 3.80
CA GLY A 32 13.83 39.13 2.63
C GLY A 32 14.61 39.10 1.30
N ASN A 33 15.92 38.85 1.33
CA ASN A 33 16.75 38.83 0.13
C ASN A 33 16.37 37.64 -0.77
N ILE A 34 16.14 37.91 -2.06
CA ILE A 34 16.02 36.89 -3.09
C ILE A 34 17.38 36.19 -3.24
N VAL A 35 17.40 34.88 -3.04
CA VAL A 35 18.60 34.03 -3.22
C VAL A 35 18.57 33.25 -4.53
N TYR A 36 17.39 33.04 -5.11
CA TYR A 36 17.19 32.38 -6.39
C TYR A 36 15.87 32.82 -7.02
N GLU A 37 15.86 33.04 -8.32
CA GLU A 37 14.66 33.35 -9.10
C GLU A 37 14.83 32.81 -10.53
N LYS A 38 13.84 32.05 -11.02
CA LYS A 38 13.89 31.44 -12.36
C LYS A 38 12.51 31.21 -12.96
N GLU A 39 12.34 31.66 -14.20
CA GLU A 39 11.19 31.34 -15.06
C GLU A 39 11.35 29.98 -15.73
N ASN A 40 10.25 29.22 -15.88
CA ASN A 40 10.25 27.85 -16.39
C ASN A 40 11.27 26.95 -15.65
N ALA A 41 11.21 26.97 -14.32
CA ALA A 41 12.21 26.36 -13.47
C ALA A 41 12.15 24.82 -13.40
N PHE A 42 11.11 24.21 -13.96
CA PHE A 42 10.78 22.79 -13.78
C PHE A 42 11.05 21.95 -15.03
N ASP A 43 11.66 20.78 -14.84
CA ASP A 43 11.90 19.80 -15.89
C ASP A 43 10.63 18.99 -16.26
N ILE A 44 10.76 18.05 -17.20
CA ILE A 44 9.69 17.15 -17.64
C ILE A 44 9.19 16.16 -16.57
N SER A 45 9.81 16.13 -15.40
CA SER A 45 9.39 15.40 -14.21
C SER A 45 8.86 16.32 -13.10
N GLY A 46 8.66 17.61 -13.39
CA GLY A 46 8.12 18.59 -12.47
C GLY A 46 9.12 19.01 -11.40
N ARG A 47 10.43 18.86 -11.65
CA ARG A 47 11.48 19.13 -10.65
C ARG A 47 12.28 20.36 -11.00
N SER A 48 12.59 21.18 -9.99
CA SER A 48 13.62 22.21 -10.12
C SER A 48 15.01 21.58 -10.28
N GLU A 49 15.98 22.41 -10.70
CA GLU A 49 17.37 22.09 -10.39
C GLU A 49 17.62 22.11 -8.87
N ILE A 50 18.74 21.56 -8.43
CA ILE A 50 19.14 21.60 -7.03
C ILE A 50 19.74 22.99 -6.76
N ILE A 51 19.12 23.73 -5.86
CA ILE A 51 19.46 25.13 -5.57
C ILE A 51 20.28 25.17 -4.28
N SER A 52 21.59 25.43 -4.39
CA SER A 52 22.43 25.63 -3.20
C SER A 52 22.13 27.00 -2.56
N VAL A 53 21.96 27.00 -1.24
CA VAL A 53 21.78 28.21 -0.43
C VAL A 53 22.64 28.14 0.83
N VAL A 54 23.09 29.30 1.30
CA VAL A 54 23.89 29.41 2.54
C VAL A 54 23.09 28.90 3.74
N THR A 55 23.76 28.23 4.68
CA THR A 55 23.15 27.86 5.96
C THR A 55 24.19 27.82 7.10
N ILE A 56 23.73 27.39 8.28
CA ILE A 56 24.50 27.23 9.51
C ILE A 56 25.28 25.91 9.46
N ASP A 57 26.44 25.88 10.11
CA ASP A 57 27.29 24.69 10.14
C ASP A 57 26.63 23.53 10.88
N ARG A 58 26.80 22.31 10.36
CA ARG A 58 26.23 21.09 10.96
C ARG A 58 26.64 20.86 12.41
N GLU A 59 27.78 21.38 12.86
CA GLU A 59 28.23 21.23 14.25
C GLU A 59 27.13 21.64 15.25
N LEU A 60 26.37 22.72 14.98
CA LEU A 60 25.29 23.19 15.86
C LEU A 60 24.07 22.24 15.93
N SER A 61 23.98 21.26 15.03
CA SER A 61 22.92 20.23 15.04
C SER A 61 23.35 18.91 15.71
N GLN A 62 24.63 18.81 16.11
CA GLN A 62 25.20 17.60 16.71
C GLN A 62 25.24 17.62 18.24
N GLU A 63 24.89 18.76 18.85
CA GLU A 63 24.88 18.98 20.30
C GLU A 63 23.53 19.55 20.77
N PRO A 64 23.09 19.24 22.00
CA PRO A 64 21.82 19.71 22.54
C PRO A 64 21.79 21.22 22.83
N TYR A 65 20.60 21.80 22.66
CA TYR A 65 20.32 23.20 22.31
C TYR A 65 20.59 24.30 23.37
N GLU A 66 21.46 24.12 24.38
CA GLU A 66 21.50 25.07 25.51
C GLU A 66 22.21 26.42 25.23
N GLU A 67 23.11 26.53 24.23
CA GLU A 67 23.74 27.83 23.88
C GLU A 67 23.87 28.13 22.37
N SER A 68 23.64 27.16 21.47
CA SER A 68 23.72 27.36 20.02
C SER A 68 22.38 27.82 19.42
N GLY A 69 22.41 28.86 18.59
CA GLY A 69 21.23 29.28 17.81
C GLY A 69 20.77 28.23 16.80
N ASN A 70 19.57 28.43 16.24
CA ASN A 70 18.92 27.48 15.33
C ASN A 70 19.90 26.93 14.26
N PRO A 71 20.11 25.59 14.17
CA PRO A 71 21.15 24.98 13.35
C PRO A 71 20.82 24.92 11.85
N TYR A 72 19.77 25.62 11.41
CA TYR A 72 19.41 25.80 10.02
C TYR A 72 18.99 27.26 9.75
N LEU A 73 19.01 27.64 8.48
CA LEU A 73 18.32 28.85 8.01
C LEU A 73 16.95 28.49 7.42
N LEU A 74 16.04 29.46 7.51
CA LEU A 74 14.70 29.40 6.93
C LEU A 74 14.65 30.17 5.61
N TYR A 75 13.90 29.60 4.67
CA TYR A 75 13.63 30.16 3.35
C TYR A 75 12.13 30.15 3.05
N ASN A 76 11.66 31.17 2.32
CA ASN A 76 10.31 31.19 1.77
C ASN A 76 10.40 30.87 0.27
N ILE A 77 9.44 30.10 -0.24
CA ILE A 77 9.36 29.65 -1.63
C ILE A 77 8.04 30.13 -2.23
N GLU A 78 8.14 30.96 -3.26
CA GLU A 78 7.04 31.43 -4.10
C GLU A 78 7.11 30.73 -5.46
N VAL A 79 6.01 30.11 -5.87
CA VAL A 79 5.83 29.44 -7.15
C VAL A 79 4.53 29.91 -7.79
N LYS A 80 4.62 30.19 -9.09
CA LYS A 80 3.51 30.66 -9.91
C LYS A 80 3.40 29.81 -11.17
N SER A 81 2.19 29.55 -11.64
CA SER A 81 1.92 28.96 -12.94
C SER A 81 0.67 29.59 -13.56
N GLU A 82 0.73 29.89 -14.86
CA GLU A 82 -0.41 30.40 -15.62
C GLU A 82 -1.63 29.46 -15.50
N GLY A 83 -2.76 29.99 -15.03
CA GLY A 83 -4.01 29.24 -14.82
C GLY A 83 -4.16 28.56 -13.45
N TYR A 84 -3.22 28.76 -12.52
CA TYR A 84 -3.24 28.17 -11.18
C TYR A 84 -3.11 29.25 -10.09
N LYS A 85 -3.44 28.90 -8.84
CA LYS A 85 -3.20 29.75 -7.66
C LYS A 85 -1.69 29.83 -7.36
N ASP A 86 -1.23 30.96 -6.81
CA ASP A 86 0.16 31.15 -6.39
C ASP A 86 0.42 30.50 -5.01
N VAL A 87 1.58 29.84 -4.82
CA VAL A 87 1.98 29.16 -3.56
C VAL A 87 3.50 29.30 -3.32
N ILE A 88 4.07 29.83 -2.22
CA ILE A 88 3.45 30.36 -1.00
C ILE A 88 3.83 29.52 0.22
N VAL A 89 5.04 28.94 0.26
CA VAL A 89 5.55 28.20 1.42
C VAL A 89 6.50 29.08 2.24
N GLU A 90 6.18 29.29 3.51
CA GLU A 90 7.06 29.97 4.48
C GLU A 90 7.73 28.97 5.43
N GLY A 91 8.98 29.24 5.80
CA GLY A 91 9.69 28.45 6.83
C GLY A 91 10.31 27.14 6.33
N VAL A 92 10.69 27.04 5.05
CA VAL A 92 11.45 25.89 4.52
C VAL A 92 12.82 25.85 5.19
N SER A 93 13.05 24.80 5.99
CA SER A 93 14.27 24.59 6.77
C SER A 93 15.38 24.00 5.88
N VAL A 94 16.60 24.54 5.97
CA VAL A 94 17.75 24.08 5.18
C VAL A 94 18.96 23.81 6.07
N PHE A 95 19.43 22.56 6.09
CA PHE A 95 20.59 22.10 6.86
C PHE A 95 21.83 21.91 5.99
N ASP A 96 23.01 22.07 6.58
CA ASP A 96 24.30 21.89 5.89
C ASP A 96 24.44 20.51 5.25
N GLY A 97 24.76 20.48 3.95
CA GLY A 97 24.94 19.27 3.15
C GLY A 97 23.70 18.40 2.98
N ILE A 98 22.51 18.89 3.33
CA ILE A 98 21.24 18.19 3.19
C ILE A 98 20.40 18.83 2.08
N THR A 99 19.71 17.98 1.30
CA THR A 99 18.67 18.42 0.35
C THR A 99 17.31 18.46 1.03
N SER A 100 16.78 19.66 1.20
CA SER A 100 15.38 19.92 1.57
C SER A 100 14.50 19.85 0.34
N ILE A 101 13.52 18.94 0.36
CA ILE A 101 12.57 18.71 -0.73
C ILE A 101 11.24 19.35 -0.34
N GLN A 102 10.82 20.35 -1.11
CA GLN A 102 9.50 20.96 -1.00
C GLN A 102 8.60 20.46 -2.12
N ASP A 103 7.51 19.80 -1.76
CA ASP A 103 6.45 19.44 -2.71
C ASP A 103 5.43 20.59 -2.73
N ILE A 104 5.00 20.97 -3.94
CA ILE A 104 3.99 22.01 -4.17
C ILE A 104 2.92 21.42 -5.09
N GLU A 105 1.69 21.41 -4.58
CA GLU A 105 0.50 20.98 -5.31
C GLU A 105 -0.25 22.23 -5.78
N MET A 106 -0.40 22.40 -7.09
CA MET A 106 -1.07 23.56 -7.68
C MET A 106 -2.56 23.27 -7.88
N GLU A 107 -3.40 24.15 -7.34
CA GLU A 107 -4.83 24.20 -7.62
C GLU A 107 -5.12 25.12 -8.81
N GLU A 108 -6.02 24.69 -9.71
CA GLU A 108 -6.48 25.49 -10.85
C GLU A 108 -7.22 26.74 -10.35
N ALA A 109 -6.95 27.91 -10.95
CA ALA A 109 -7.65 29.13 -10.59
C ALA A 109 -9.08 29.11 -11.14
N SER A 110 -10.07 29.22 -10.26
CA SER A 110 -11.48 29.30 -10.62
C SER A 110 -11.79 30.60 -11.38
N ILE A 111 -12.51 30.48 -12.49
CA ILE A 111 -12.91 31.64 -13.34
C ILE A 111 -14.21 32.29 -12.81
N GLU A 112 -14.90 31.66 -11.85
CA GLU A 112 -16.16 32.17 -11.32
C GLU A 112 -16.00 33.50 -10.57
N SER A 113 -16.96 34.39 -10.81
CA SER A 113 -16.79 35.83 -10.63
C SER A 113 -16.76 36.28 -9.16
N GLY A 114 -15.61 36.80 -8.72
CA GLY A 114 -15.53 37.73 -7.58
C GLY A 114 -14.48 37.42 -6.53
N GLU A 115 -13.97 36.19 -6.47
CA GLU A 115 -12.83 35.88 -5.62
C GLU A 115 -11.56 36.48 -6.26
N LYS A 116 -10.83 37.29 -5.49
CA LYS A 116 -9.46 37.69 -5.83
C LYS A 116 -8.63 36.42 -5.98
N ASN A 117 -7.56 36.42 -6.79
CA ASN A 117 -6.54 35.37 -6.77
C ASN A 117 -6.14 35.09 -5.31
N LEU A 118 -6.66 34.00 -4.74
CA LEU A 118 -6.35 33.57 -3.38
C LEU A 118 -5.03 32.82 -3.46
N GLN A 119 -3.97 33.53 -3.08
CA GLN A 119 -2.67 32.97 -2.77
C GLN A 119 -2.86 31.89 -1.67
N GLU A 120 -2.34 30.70 -1.90
CA GLU A 120 -2.26 29.68 -0.84
C GLU A 120 -1.00 29.93 -0.02
N GLU A 121 -1.13 29.89 1.32
CA GLU A 121 -0.03 30.15 2.23
C GLU A 121 0.16 28.96 3.18
N ILE A 122 1.33 28.33 3.09
CA ILE A 122 1.74 27.17 3.87
C ILE A 122 2.82 27.61 4.84
N ILE A 123 2.46 27.77 6.12
CA ILE A 123 3.38 28.22 7.17
C ILE A 123 3.95 27.00 7.90
N ILE A 124 5.24 26.71 7.67
CA ILE A 124 5.96 25.66 8.39
C ILE A 124 6.39 26.22 9.75
N GLN A 125 5.64 25.85 10.80
CA GLN A 125 5.99 26.21 12.17
C GLN A 125 7.11 25.32 12.72
N ASP A 126 8.06 25.96 13.41
CA ASP A 126 9.10 25.29 14.17
C ASP A 126 8.55 24.93 15.57
N GLN A 127 8.32 23.63 15.82
CA GLN A 127 8.12 23.11 17.17
C GLN A 127 9.21 22.11 17.54
N GLN A 128 10.35 22.64 17.99
CA GLN A 128 11.28 21.89 18.83
C GLN A 128 11.11 22.15 20.34
N GLY A 129 10.00 22.79 20.72
CA GLY A 129 9.49 22.90 22.08
C GLY A 129 8.22 22.08 22.27
N VAL A 130 8.36 20.86 22.83
CA VAL A 130 7.22 19.98 23.17
C VAL A 130 6.33 20.65 24.22
N GLU A 131 5.03 20.79 23.93
CA GLU A 131 4.04 21.10 24.96
C GLU A 131 4.01 19.98 26.00
N LYS A 132 4.11 20.33 27.29
CA LYS A 132 4.14 19.35 28.38
C LYS A 132 2.88 18.49 28.37
N SER A 133 3.03 17.19 28.11
CA SER A 133 2.01 16.19 28.40
C SER A 133 1.87 16.03 29.93
N THR A 134 1.02 16.84 30.56
CA THR A 134 0.72 16.71 32.00
C THR A 134 -0.28 15.61 32.34
N GLU A 135 -0.84 14.93 31.33
CA GLU A 135 -2.06 14.13 31.49
C GLU A 135 -1.97 12.74 30.85
N ASN A 136 -1.49 11.78 31.66
CA ASN A 136 -1.85 10.36 31.49
C ASN A 136 -3.35 10.20 31.77
N ILE A 137 -4.22 10.52 30.81
CA ILE A 137 -5.65 10.22 30.92
C ILE A 137 -5.97 8.98 30.11
N GLU A 138 -6.09 7.86 30.81
CA GLU A 138 -6.92 6.74 30.39
C GLU A 138 -8.38 7.23 30.32
N MET A 139 -8.81 7.76 29.17
CA MET A 139 -10.23 8.06 28.94
C MET A 139 -10.98 6.75 28.71
N GLY A 140 -11.38 6.12 29.82
CA GLY A 140 -12.08 4.85 29.81
C GLY A 140 -13.48 4.95 29.20
N PHE A 141 -13.67 4.33 28.04
CA PHE A 141 -14.97 3.83 27.60
C PHE A 141 -14.92 2.30 27.48
N SER A 142 -15.76 1.64 28.29
CA SER A 142 -15.89 0.18 28.33
C SER A 142 -16.70 -0.36 27.15
N MET A 143 -16.07 -0.41 25.97
CA MET A 143 -16.39 -1.40 24.94
C MET A 143 -15.19 -2.34 24.79
N ALA A 144 -15.44 -3.61 24.45
CA ALA A 144 -14.35 -4.52 24.12
C ALA A 144 -13.60 -3.93 22.91
N PRO A 145 -12.31 -3.57 23.03
CA PRO A 145 -11.62 -2.81 22.01
C PRO A 145 -11.58 -3.61 20.71
N PHE A 146 -12.06 -3.02 19.62
CA PHE A 146 -11.93 -3.62 18.31
C PHE A 146 -10.46 -3.48 17.89
N VAL A 147 -9.73 -4.59 17.95
CA VAL A 147 -8.34 -4.68 17.49
C VAL A 147 -8.34 -5.38 16.12
N LEU A 148 -7.55 -4.86 15.19
CA LEU A 148 -7.43 -5.45 13.86
C LEU A 148 -6.86 -6.86 13.96
N ARG A 149 -7.39 -7.81 13.18
CA ARG A 149 -7.02 -9.24 13.30
C ARG A 149 -5.55 -9.52 12.97
N ASN A 150 -5.00 -8.75 12.03
CA ASN A 150 -3.62 -8.86 11.53
C ASN A 150 -3.01 -7.46 11.49
N VAL A 151 -1.70 -7.36 11.69
CA VAL A 151 -0.94 -6.12 11.45
C VAL A 151 -0.71 -5.94 9.95
N TYR A 152 -0.88 -4.71 9.46
CA TYR A 152 -0.50 -4.31 8.11
C TYR A 152 -0.06 -2.85 8.10
N VAL A 153 0.69 -2.45 7.06
CA VAL A 153 0.92 -1.03 6.79
C VAL A 153 -0.27 -0.49 6.00
N PRO A 154 -1.00 0.52 6.50
CA PRO A 154 -2.12 1.09 5.77
C PRO A 154 -1.65 1.93 4.58
N GLU A 155 -2.52 2.08 3.58
CA GLU A 155 -2.23 2.89 2.41
C GLU A 155 -2.22 4.39 2.76
N PHE A 156 -3.22 4.77 3.57
CA PHE A 156 -3.47 6.12 4.03
C PHE A 156 -3.67 6.15 5.54
N ILE A 157 -3.36 7.30 6.15
CA ILE A 157 -3.64 7.60 7.55
C ILE A 157 -4.34 8.96 7.64
N THR A 158 -5.43 9.03 8.39
CA THR A 158 -6.15 10.29 8.65
C THR A 158 -5.60 10.95 9.91
N VAL A 159 -5.05 12.16 9.75
CA VAL A 159 -4.47 13.01 10.79
C VAL A 159 -5.45 14.12 11.13
N HIS A 160 -5.75 14.30 12.41
CA HIS A 160 -6.49 15.46 12.93
C HIS A 160 -5.54 16.58 13.29
N LEU A 161 -5.75 17.79 12.76
CA LEU A 161 -4.84 18.94 12.93
C LEU A 161 -5.09 19.73 14.23
N GLY A 162 -5.24 19.02 15.34
CA GLY A 162 -5.39 19.59 16.68
C GLY A 162 -5.48 18.52 17.77
N SER A 163 -5.89 18.91 18.98
CA SER A 163 -6.21 17.94 20.05
C SER A 163 -7.45 17.12 19.69
N PRO A 164 -7.65 15.91 20.25
CA PRO A 164 -8.74 15.01 19.83
C PRO A 164 -10.16 15.61 19.89
N THR A 165 -10.39 16.60 20.75
CA THR A 165 -11.68 17.28 20.95
C THR A 165 -11.77 18.66 20.29
N SER A 166 -10.70 19.13 19.65
CA SER A 166 -10.70 20.45 19.00
C SER A 166 -11.45 20.46 17.67
N TYR A 167 -11.94 21.63 17.27
CA TYR A 167 -12.49 21.82 15.94
C TYR A 167 -11.35 22.12 14.95
N ALA A 168 -10.80 21.06 14.35
CA ALA A 168 -9.72 21.14 13.38
C ALA A 168 -9.96 20.23 12.15
N GLU A 169 -9.21 20.49 11.08
CA GLU A 169 -9.26 19.73 9.83
C GLU A 169 -8.80 18.27 10.03
N ASN A 170 -9.47 17.33 9.36
CA ASN A 170 -9.00 15.96 9.19
C ASN A 170 -8.42 15.81 7.79
N ILE A 171 -7.09 15.70 7.69
CA ILE A 171 -6.41 15.43 6.42
C ILE A 171 -6.15 13.92 6.29
N THR A 172 -6.14 13.41 5.06
CA THR A 172 -5.78 12.01 4.79
C THR A 172 -4.60 11.97 3.84
N VAL A 173 -3.48 11.44 4.32
CA VAL A 173 -2.19 11.38 3.61
C VAL A 173 -1.73 9.93 3.48
N ARG A 174 -0.82 9.62 2.55
CA ARG A 174 -0.24 8.27 2.50
C ARG A 174 0.56 8.00 3.77
N PHE A 175 0.50 6.78 4.30
CA PHE A 175 1.20 6.43 5.55
C PHE A 175 2.71 6.71 5.48
N ILE A 176 3.34 6.41 4.34
CA ILE A 176 4.78 6.67 4.11
C ILE A 176 5.10 8.17 4.18
N ASP A 177 4.23 9.03 3.64
CA ASP A 177 4.45 10.47 3.63
C ASP A 177 4.17 11.08 5.02
N TYR A 178 3.23 10.53 5.79
CA TYR A 178 3.06 10.85 7.22
C TYR A 178 4.35 10.58 8.01
N ILE A 179 4.95 9.39 7.88
CA ILE A 179 6.20 9.07 8.60
C ILE A 179 7.35 9.98 8.17
N LYS A 180 7.47 10.34 6.90
CA LYS A 180 8.49 11.31 6.44
C LYS A 180 8.27 12.72 6.99
N ASN A 181 7.02 13.14 7.10
CA ASN A 181 6.63 14.42 7.68
C ASN A 181 6.98 14.46 9.17
N VAL A 182 6.57 13.45 9.94
CA VAL A 182 6.88 13.29 11.36
C VAL A 182 8.39 13.23 11.61
N ALA A 183 9.11 12.37 10.88
CA ALA A 183 10.56 12.29 10.99
C ALA A 183 11.25 13.62 10.68
N SER A 184 10.83 14.33 9.63
CA SER A 184 11.39 15.66 9.32
C SER A 184 10.98 16.75 10.33
N SER A 185 9.97 16.50 11.18
CA SER A 185 9.46 17.44 12.18
C SER A 185 10.03 17.24 13.57
N GLU A 186 10.45 16.02 13.92
CA GLU A 186 10.87 15.68 15.27
C GLU A 186 12.38 15.43 15.43
N ILE A 187 13.11 15.16 14.35
CA ILE A 187 14.56 14.88 14.38
C ILE A 187 15.33 15.64 13.31
N TYR A 188 16.61 15.92 13.55
CA TYR A 188 17.46 16.59 12.56
C TYR A 188 17.95 15.62 11.48
N PRO A 189 17.96 16.03 10.20
CA PRO A 189 18.50 15.22 9.10
C PRO A 189 20.02 15.07 9.14
N THR A 190 20.73 15.86 9.94
CA THR A 190 22.18 15.81 10.10
C THR A 190 22.65 14.75 11.11
N TRP A 191 21.74 14.15 11.88
CA TRP A 191 22.09 13.12 12.87
C TRP A 191 22.68 11.84 12.22
N PRO A 192 23.43 11.02 12.99
CA PRO A 192 23.93 9.74 12.50
C PRO A 192 22.82 8.85 11.94
N GLU A 193 23.09 8.12 10.86
CA GLU A 193 22.10 7.30 10.15
C GLU A 193 21.38 6.28 11.07
N GLU A 194 22.11 5.65 12.00
CA GLU A 194 21.53 4.70 12.96
C GLU A 194 20.66 5.38 14.03
N ALA A 195 20.94 6.65 14.38
CA ALA A 195 20.08 7.45 15.24
C ALA A 195 18.77 7.79 14.51
N ILE A 196 18.86 8.24 13.24
CA ILE A 196 17.68 8.50 12.40
C ILE A 196 16.85 7.23 12.23
N ARG A 197 17.47 6.08 11.89
CA ARG A 197 16.79 4.78 11.80
C ARG A 197 16.08 4.40 13.11
N ALA A 198 16.75 4.52 14.26
CA ALA A 198 16.15 4.17 15.55
C ALA A 198 14.89 4.99 15.85
N ASN A 199 14.93 6.30 15.61
CA ASN A 199 13.77 7.19 15.75
C ASN A 199 12.66 6.84 14.76
N VAL A 200 12.99 6.63 13.47
CA VAL A 200 11.99 6.28 12.43
C VAL A 200 11.33 4.93 12.71
N TYR A 201 12.05 3.92 13.19
CA TYR A 201 11.45 2.65 13.62
C TYR A 201 10.45 2.84 14.78
N CYS A 202 10.78 3.70 15.75
CA CYS A 202 9.85 4.05 16.83
C CYS A 202 8.62 4.78 16.28
N GLN A 203 8.81 5.73 15.37
CA GLN A 203 7.74 6.50 14.73
C GLN A 203 6.78 5.60 13.94
N ILE A 204 7.31 4.65 13.15
CA ILE A 204 6.49 3.65 12.43
C ILE A 204 5.73 2.76 13.42
N SER A 205 6.41 2.25 14.44
CA SER A 205 5.80 1.33 15.41
C SER A 205 4.69 2.00 16.24
N PHE A 206 4.87 3.28 16.61
CA PHE A 206 3.85 4.11 17.24
C PHE A 206 2.62 4.26 16.35
N ALA A 207 2.80 4.72 15.10
CA ALA A 207 1.70 4.94 14.15
C ALA A 207 0.94 3.63 13.83
N LEU A 208 1.66 2.52 13.62
CA LEU A 208 1.04 1.22 13.40
C LEU A 208 0.31 0.69 14.64
N ASN A 209 0.77 0.98 15.86
CA ASN A 209 0.04 0.64 17.08
C ASN A 209 -1.31 1.39 17.14
N ARG A 210 -1.33 2.70 16.87
CA ARG A 210 -2.56 3.51 16.81
C ARG A 210 -3.58 2.97 15.80
N VAL A 211 -3.10 2.58 14.61
CA VAL A 211 -3.93 1.97 13.56
C VAL A 211 -4.42 0.57 13.99
N TYR A 212 -3.53 -0.31 14.45
CA TYR A 212 -3.84 -1.70 14.81
C TYR A 212 -4.83 -1.82 15.98
N THR A 213 -4.69 -0.95 16.99
CA THR A 213 -5.59 -0.89 18.15
C THR A 213 -6.88 -0.11 17.87
N GLU A 214 -7.04 0.44 16.66
CA GLU A 214 -8.11 1.37 16.28
C GLU A 214 -8.35 2.46 17.35
N TRP A 215 -7.29 2.95 18.00
CA TRP A 215 -7.35 3.70 19.27
C TRP A 215 -8.44 4.79 19.29
N TYR A 216 -8.37 5.72 18.34
CA TYR A 216 -9.31 6.83 18.22
C TYR A 216 -10.70 6.41 17.72
N ARG A 217 -10.79 5.36 16.88
CA ARG A 217 -12.09 4.84 16.39
C ARG A 217 -12.87 4.11 17.47
N ASN A 218 -12.18 3.39 18.36
CA ASN A 218 -12.77 2.79 19.57
C ASN A 218 -13.29 3.86 20.55
N MET A 219 -12.81 5.10 20.45
CA MET A 219 -13.33 6.28 21.16
C MET A 219 -14.40 7.07 20.36
N GLY A 220 -14.77 6.60 19.16
CA GLY A 220 -15.79 7.21 18.31
C GLY A 220 -15.29 8.30 17.34
N TYR A 221 -13.98 8.55 17.27
CA TYR A 221 -13.40 9.55 16.35
C TYR A 221 -13.18 9.00 14.93
N PRO A 222 -13.29 9.84 13.88
CA PRO A 222 -13.12 9.41 12.49
C PRO A 222 -11.66 9.32 12.01
N PHE A 223 -10.70 9.82 12.79
CA PHE A 223 -9.26 9.86 12.47
C PHE A 223 -8.49 8.70 13.13
N GLN A 224 -7.18 8.58 12.85
CA GLN A 224 -6.31 7.53 13.41
C GLN A 224 -5.19 8.09 14.30
N VAL A 225 -4.80 9.34 14.09
CA VAL A 225 -3.80 10.08 14.86
C VAL A 225 -4.17 11.57 14.87
N THR A 226 -3.66 12.29 15.86
CA THR A 226 -3.58 13.76 15.89
C THR A 226 -2.20 14.23 15.44
N ASN A 227 -2.00 15.55 15.28
CA ASN A 227 -0.68 16.16 15.10
C ASN A 227 -0.13 16.84 16.37
N SER A 228 -0.80 16.67 17.52
CA SER A 228 -0.43 17.30 18.78
C SER A 228 0.51 16.40 19.58
N THR A 229 1.70 16.92 19.94
CA THR A 229 2.72 16.18 20.71
C THR A 229 2.28 15.78 22.13
N ALA A 230 1.17 16.34 22.62
CA ALA A 230 0.58 15.93 23.89
C ALA A 230 -0.13 14.56 23.81
N TYR A 231 -0.45 14.09 22.60
CA TYR A 231 -1.21 12.86 22.36
C TYR A 231 -0.50 11.91 21.38
N ASP A 232 0.02 12.43 20.27
CA ASP A 232 0.64 11.68 19.18
C ASP A 232 1.93 12.36 18.70
N GLN A 233 2.26 12.19 17.42
CA GLN A 233 3.52 12.58 16.80
C GLN A 233 3.35 13.91 16.07
N TYR A 234 4.38 14.75 16.05
CA TYR A 234 4.28 16.07 15.45
C TYR A 234 4.20 16.01 13.92
N PHE A 235 3.15 16.59 13.35
CA PHE A 235 2.90 16.63 11.91
C PHE A 235 2.51 18.05 11.45
N VAL A 236 3.06 18.49 10.32
CA VAL A 236 2.81 19.82 9.74
C VAL A 236 2.30 19.68 8.31
N LYS A 237 1.12 20.23 7.99
CA LYS A 237 0.56 20.22 6.62
C LYS A 237 1.48 21.01 5.69
N GLY A 238 1.86 20.43 4.55
CA GLY A 238 2.64 21.10 3.50
C GLY A 238 4.15 21.31 3.75
N ARG A 239 4.73 20.82 4.86
CA ARG A 239 6.16 21.04 5.17
C ARG A 239 7.14 20.37 4.20
N ASN A 240 8.35 20.90 4.14
CA ASN A 240 9.49 20.26 3.47
C ASN A 240 9.92 18.97 4.20
N ILE A 241 10.39 17.98 3.43
CA ILE A 241 11.05 16.78 3.94
C ILE A 241 12.54 16.81 3.59
N PHE A 242 13.35 15.99 4.27
CA PHE A 242 14.79 15.88 3.96
C PHE A 242 15.08 14.62 3.16
N GLU A 243 15.98 14.73 2.16
CA GLU A 243 16.29 13.65 1.22
C GLU A 243 16.75 12.35 1.92
N ASN A 244 17.64 12.45 2.90
CA ASN A 244 18.17 11.28 3.60
C ASN A 244 17.11 10.62 4.49
N ILE A 245 16.32 11.41 5.22
CA ILE A 245 15.16 10.91 5.97
C ILE A 245 14.16 10.24 5.03
N SER A 246 13.85 10.85 3.88
CA SER A 246 12.97 10.22 2.87
C SER A 246 13.49 8.86 2.43
N LYS A 247 14.79 8.74 2.13
CA LYS A 247 15.43 7.49 1.70
C LYS A 247 15.37 6.42 2.80
N ILE A 248 15.66 6.78 4.05
CA ILE A 248 15.56 5.86 5.20
C ILE A 248 14.11 5.39 5.39
N VAL A 249 13.13 6.29 5.34
CA VAL A 249 11.71 5.90 5.46
C VAL A 249 11.27 5.03 4.29
N ASP A 250 11.62 5.35 3.04
CA ASP A 250 11.31 4.50 1.87
C ASP A 250 11.96 3.10 1.97
N GLU A 251 13.07 2.96 2.70
CA GLU A 251 13.71 1.67 3.00
C GLU A 251 12.96 0.86 4.08
N ILE A 252 12.57 1.50 5.21
CA ILE A 252 12.14 0.77 6.43
C ILE A 252 10.66 0.91 6.80
N PHE A 253 9.83 1.65 6.07
CA PHE A 253 8.42 1.93 6.43
C PHE A 253 7.54 0.68 6.70
N ASN A 254 7.94 -0.50 6.20
CA ASN A 254 7.23 -1.76 6.38
C ASN A 254 7.78 -2.65 7.50
N GLU A 255 8.72 -2.14 8.30
CA GLU A 255 9.32 -2.79 9.46
C GLU A 255 8.92 -2.07 10.76
N TYR A 256 8.60 -2.84 11.79
CA TYR A 256 8.10 -2.32 13.07
C TYR A 256 8.58 -3.16 14.25
N ILE A 257 8.51 -2.58 15.45
CA ILE A 257 9.03 -3.19 16.68
C ILE A 257 7.95 -4.10 17.27
N ILE A 258 8.34 -5.29 17.73
CA ILE A 258 7.50 -6.14 18.58
C ILE A 258 8.30 -6.65 19.80
N THR A 259 7.57 -7.09 20.83
CA THR A 259 8.13 -7.95 21.89
C THR A 259 8.06 -9.41 21.45
N ILE A 260 9.14 -10.18 21.66
CA ILE A 260 9.17 -11.62 21.38
C ILE A 260 7.98 -12.33 22.05
N GLY A 261 7.18 -13.04 21.26
CA GLY A 261 5.96 -13.73 21.72
C GLY A 261 4.66 -12.90 21.60
N ASN A 262 4.73 -11.62 21.22
CA ASN A 262 3.56 -10.77 20.95
C ASN A 262 3.67 -10.18 19.54
N GLN A 263 2.66 -10.38 18.69
CA GLN A 263 2.67 -9.88 17.30
C GLN A 263 2.18 -8.42 17.16
N THR A 264 1.67 -7.82 18.25
CA THR A 264 1.18 -6.43 18.30
C THR A 264 2.33 -5.44 18.08
N PRO A 265 2.17 -4.38 17.25
CA PRO A 265 3.17 -3.33 17.12
C PRO A 265 3.42 -2.67 18.47
N PHE A 266 4.67 -2.60 18.89
CA PHE A 266 5.05 -2.01 20.16
C PHE A 266 4.77 -0.50 20.13
N PHE A 267 4.08 0.02 21.15
CA PHE A 267 3.83 1.45 21.31
C PHE A 267 5.11 2.15 21.77
N ALA A 268 6.01 2.39 20.81
CA ALA A 268 7.35 2.90 21.03
C ALA A 268 7.32 4.40 21.33
N GLN A 269 6.99 4.76 22.58
CA GLN A 269 7.03 6.15 23.04
C GLN A 269 8.47 6.70 23.03
N TYR A 270 8.60 7.98 22.72
CA TYR A 270 9.88 8.70 22.71
C TYR A 270 9.68 10.16 23.12
N CYS A 271 10.78 10.84 23.44
CA CYS A 271 10.80 12.26 23.76
C CYS A 271 12.16 12.86 23.45
N ASN A 272 12.20 14.19 23.26
CA ASN A 272 13.40 14.96 22.91
C ASN A 272 14.63 14.54 23.75
N GLY A 273 14.48 14.41 25.08
CA GLY A 273 15.51 13.88 25.98
C GLY A 273 16.39 14.94 26.64
N THR A 274 16.36 16.15 26.11
CA THR A 274 17.05 17.34 26.64
C THR A 274 16.15 18.09 27.62
N THR A 275 15.07 18.70 27.11
CA THR A 275 14.08 19.47 27.87
C THR A 275 13.02 18.59 28.55
N VAL A 276 12.80 17.37 28.05
CA VAL A 276 11.82 16.41 28.54
C VAL A 276 12.48 15.03 28.66
N LYS A 277 12.34 14.38 29.82
CA LYS A 277 12.69 12.98 30.03
C LYS A 277 11.42 12.15 30.16
N CYS A 278 11.43 10.96 29.57
CA CYS A 278 10.34 10.00 29.54
C CYS A 278 10.88 8.58 29.76
N ASP A 279 10.01 7.63 30.05
CA ASP A 279 10.37 6.20 30.17
C ASP A 279 10.63 5.54 28.80
N GLY A 280 10.42 6.27 27.71
CA GLY A 280 10.66 5.84 26.34
C GLY A 280 12.05 6.20 25.81
N LEU A 281 12.20 6.14 24.48
CA LEU A 281 13.45 6.46 23.81
C LEU A 281 13.75 7.97 23.87
N SER A 282 14.96 8.32 24.30
CA SER A 282 15.47 9.70 24.24
C SER A 282 16.02 9.96 22.83
N GLN A 283 15.42 10.91 22.11
CA GLN A 283 15.80 11.23 20.73
C GLN A 283 17.26 11.68 20.65
N TRP A 284 17.69 12.64 21.48
CA TRP A 284 19.13 13.01 21.56
C TRP A 284 20.02 11.88 22.07
N GLY A 285 19.56 11.06 23.02
CA GLY A 285 20.34 9.93 23.49
C GLY A 285 20.66 8.90 22.40
N THR A 286 19.82 8.78 21.35
CA THR A 286 20.17 7.98 20.18
C THR A 286 21.40 8.49 19.42
N VAL A 287 21.66 9.79 19.44
CA VAL A 287 22.81 10.41 18.75
C VAL A 287 24.11 9.95 19.39
N ASP A 288 24.19 9.97 20.72
CA ASP A 288 25.39 9.55 21.46
C ASP A 288 25.65 8.04 21.31
N LEU A 289 24.60 7.22 21.39
CA LEU A 289 24.71 5.77 21.21
C LEU A 289 25.12 5.39 19.76
N ALA A 290 24.59 6.11 18.75
CA ALA A 290 25.00 5.93 17.36
C ALA A 290 26.44 6.41 17.11
N LYS A 291 26.86 7.54 17.72
CA LYS A 291 28.27 7.99 17.72
C LYS A 291 29.21 6.97 18.39
N ALA A 292 28.71 6.23 19.39
CA ALA A 292 29.41 5.10 20.02
C ALA A 292 29.41 3.81 19.17
N GLY A 293 28.80 3.82 17.98
CA GLY A 293 28.79 2.69 17.03
C GLY A 293 27.68 1.67 17.23
N MET A 294 26.64 1.97 18.01
CA MET A 294 25.48 1.08 18.16
C MET A 294 24.58 1.12 16.92
N SER A 295 24.05 -0.06 16.54
CA SER A 295 23.03 -0.16 15.49
C SER A 295 21.67 0.36 15.99
N ALA A 296 20.79 0.74 15.07
CA ALA A 296 19.45 1.20 15.38
C ALA A 296 18.65 0.19 16.23
N LEU A 297 18.81 -1.11 15.95
CA LEU A 297 18.16 -2.18 16.74
C LEU A 297 18.75 -2.29 18.15
N ASP A 298 20.06 -2.09 18.32
CA ASP A 298 20.69 -2.14 19.64
C ASP A 298 20.37 -0.88 20.48
N ILE A 299 20.20 0.28 19.83
CA ILE A 299 19.65 1.49 20.44
C ILE A 299 18.21 1.24 20.92
N ILE A 300 17.36 0.64 20.08
CA ILE A 300 15.99 0.25 20.46
C ILE A 300 15.99 -0.70 21.66
N LYS A 301 16.87 -1.72 21.67
CA LYS A 301 17.00 -2.65 22.81
C LYS A 301 17.55 -2.00 24.07
N TYR A 302 18.41 -1.00 23.95
CA TYR A 302 18.94 -0.24 25.08
C TYR A 302 17.82 0.50 25.83
N TYR A 303 16.89 1.14 25.11
CA TYR A 303 15.76 1.84 25.73
C TYR A 303 14.61 0.90 26.14
N PHE A 304 14.26 -0.08 25.30
CA PHE A 304 13.01 -0.85 25.45
C PHE A 304 13.21 -2.32 25.86
N GLY A 305 14.44 -2.80 26.00
CA GLY A 305 14.77 -4.16 26.40
C GLY A 305 15.19 -5.10 25.26
N TYR A 306 15.99 -6.12 25.60
CA TYR A 306 16.51 -7.11 24.66
C TYR A 306 15.46 -8.09 24.09
N ASP A 307 14.23 -8.05 24.61
CA ASP A 307 13.07 -8.76 24.08
C ASP A 307 12.48 -8.09 22.82
N LYS A 308 12.97 -6.91 22.43
CA LYS A 308 12.52 -6.20 21.23
C LYS A 308 13.23 -6.66 19.98
N VAL A 309 12.43 -6.91 18.94
CA VAL A 309 12.90 -7.29 17.59
C VAL A 309 12.12 -6.50 16.54
N LEU A 310 12.76 -6.29 15.38
CA LEU A 310 12.12 -5.75 14.20
C LEU A 310 11.51 -6.89 13.38
N VAL A 311 10.26 -6.73 12.97
CA VAL A 311 9.55 -7.63 12.06
C VAL A 311 8.95 -6.85 10.90
N ARG A 312 8.66 -7.56 9.81
CA ARG A 312 8.03 -6.99 8.62
C ARG A 312 6.53 -7.21 8.66
N ALA A 313 5.76 -6.20 8.26
CA ALA A 313 4.36 -6.41 7.93
C ALA A 313 4.27 -7.37 6.73
N GLU A 314 3.44 -8.41 6.85
CA GLU A 314 3.17 -9.38 5.78
C GLU A 314 2.47 -8.72 4.58
N TYR A 315 1.69 -7.68 4.88
CA TYR A 315 0.85 -6.96 3.94
C TYR A 315 1.06 -5.44 4.03
N VAL A 316 1.15 -4.80 2.85
CA VAL A 316 1.18 -3.35 2.68
C VAL A 316 -0.03 -2.99 1.83
N GLU A 317 -0.95 -2.24 2.41
CA GLU A 317 -2.17 -1.83 1.75
C GLU A 317 -1.89 -0.75 0.68
N GLY A 318 -2.67 -0.76 -0.39
CA GLY A 318 -2.51 0.08 -1.57
C GLY A 318 -1.61 -0.54 -2.65
N VAL A 319 -0.80 -1.54 -2.31
CA VAL A 319 0.17 -2.17 -3.19
C VAL A 319 -0.47 -3.38 -3.90
N PRO A 320 -0.43 -3.51 -5.24
CA PRO A 320 -1.06 -4.64 -5.94
C PRO A 320 -0.44 -6.01 -5.62
N GLU A 321 0.88 -6.03 -5.36
CA GLU A 321 1.68 -7.22 -5.03
C GLU A 321 2.81 -6.87 -4.05
N SER A 322 2.98 -7.67 -3.00
CA SER A 322 4.07 -7.50 -2.03
C SER A 322 5.45 -7.75 -2.66
N TYR A 323 6.47 -7.06 -2.14
CA TYR A 323 7.87 -7.26 -2.57
C TYR A 323 8.29 -8.74 -2.42
N PRO A 324 8.87 -9.39 -3.45
CA PRO A 324 9.12 -10.84 -3.47
C PRO A 324 10.24 -11.32 -2.51
N GLY A 325 10.78 -10.45 -1.67
CA GLY A 325 11.81 -10.76 -0.69
C GLY A 325 13.25 -10.68 -1.20
N TYR A 326 13.45 -10.59 -2.52
CA TYR A 326 14.74 -10.44 -3.18
C TYR A 326 14.71 -9.31 -4.22
N SER A 327 15.87 -8.70 -4.49
CA SER A 327 16.00 -7.58 -5.42
C SER A 327 16.11 -8.04 -6.87
N LEU A 328 15.49 -7.29 -7.79
CA LEU A 328 15.59 -7.54 -9.24
C LEU A 328 16.68 -6.66 -9.88
N ARG A 329 17.47 -7.25 -10.78
CA ARG A 329 18.63 -6.62 -11.44
C ARG A 329 18.92 -7.29 -12.79
N ILE A 330 19.86 -6.73 -13.56
CA ILE A 330 20.27 -7.27 -14.86
C ILE A 330 20.55 -8.77 -14.80
N GLY A 331 19.91 -9.52 -15.71
CA GLY A 331 20.03 -10.98 -15.83
C GLY A 331 18.90 -11.77 -15.19
N ASP A 332 18.10 -11.16 -14.30
CA ASP A 332 16.93 -11.83 -13.73
C ASP A 332 15.84 -12.06 -14.79
N VAL A 333 15.20 -13.24 -14.73
CA VAL A 333 14.10 -13.63 -15.64
C VAL A 333 12.99 -14.30 -14.83
N ASN A 334 11.88 -13.60 -14.60
CA ASN A 334 10.73 -14.10 -13.82
C ASN A 334 9.52 -13.13 -13.94
N GLU A 335 8.35 -13.56 -13.47
CA GLU A 335 7.12 -12.75 -13.56
C GLU A 335 7.21 -11.42 -12.78
N ASN A 336 7.97 -11.36 -11.67
CA ASN A 336 8.13 -10.12 -10.90
C ASN A 336 8.85 -9.03 -11.73
N VAL A 337 9.77 -9.42 -12.62
CA VAL A 337 10.38 -8.49 -13.59
C VAL A 337 9.33 -7.97 -14.56
N LYS A 338 8.47 -8.85 -15.09
CA LYS A 338 7.41 -8.50 -16.03
C LYS A 338 6.39 -7.54 -15.40
N VAL A 339 5.96 -7.82 -14.16
CA VAL A 339 5.11 -6.94 -13.36
C VAL A 339 5.72 -5.54 -13.23
N ILE A 340 7.02 -5.42 -12.95
CA ILE A 340 7.67 -4.11 -12.86
C ILE A 340 7.82 -3.44 -14.23
N GLN A 341 8.07 -4.18 -15.31
CA GLN A 341 8.07 -3.64 -16.68
C GLN A 341 6.69 -3.05 -17.04
N GLU A 342 5.61 -3.80 -16.83
CA GLU A 342 4.22 -3.37 -17.06
C GLU A 342 3.86 -2.12 -16.22
N GLN A 343 4.24 -2.11 -14.94
CA GLN A 343 3.99 -0.97 -14.05
C GLN A 343 4.79 0.27 -14.47
N LEU A 344 6.09 0.15 -14.75
CA LEU A 344 6.92 1.26 -15.24
C LEU A 344 6.41 1.81 -16.57
N ASN A 345 6.04 0.95 -17.52
CA ASN A 345 5.47 1.39 -18.79
C ASN A 345 4.12 2.10 -18.60
N ARG A 346 3.28 1.68 -17.65
CA ARG A 346 2.07 2.43 -17.29
C ARG A 346 2.40 3.78 -16.66
N VAL A 347 3.38 3.87 -15.77
CA VAL A 347 3.82 5.13 -15.13
C VAL A 347 4.43 6.09 -16.16
N SER A 348 5.20 5.59 -17.14
CA SER A 348 5.81 6.40 -18.23
C SER A 348 4.80 7.23 -19.03
N LYS A 349 3.52 6.82 -19.07
CA LYS A 349 2.45 7.58 -19.75
C LYS A 349 2.18 8.93 -19.08
N ASN A 350 2.42 9.03 -17.76
CA ASN A 350 2.20 10.22 -16.95
C ASN A 350 3.53 10.88 -16.51
N PHE A 351 4.64 10.15 -16.57
CA PHE A 351 6.00 10.63 -16.31
C PHE A 351 6.90 10.37 -17.53
N PRO A 352 6.82 11.18 -18.61
CA PRO A 352 7.48 10.89 -19.89
C PRO A 352 9.02 10.87 -19.83
N ALA A 353 9.61 11.38 -18.75
CA ALA A 353 11.04 11.24 -18.48
C ALA A 353 11.49 9.78 -18.41
N ILE A 354 10.61 8.89 -17.93
CA ILE A 354 10.91 7.47 -17.67
C ILE A 354 10.85 6.70 -19.00
N PRO A 355 11.98 6.14 -19.48
CA PRO A 355 12.00 5.36 -20.72
C PRO A 355 11.02 4.20 -20.71
N ARG A 356 10.31 4.01 -21.82
CA ARG A 356 9.52 2.80 -22.06
C ARG A 356 10.44 1.63 -22.37
N ILE A 357 10.04 0.46 -21.88
CA ILE A 357 10.72 -0.83 -22.04
C ILE A 357 9.96 -1.61 -23.12
N TYR A 358 10.66 -2.21 -24.09
CA TYR A 358 10.00 -3.06 -25.09
C TYR A 358 10.92 -4.19 -25.59
N PRO A 359 10.52 -5.48 -25.46
CA PRO A 359 9.24 -5.99 -24.96
C PRO A 359 9.11 -6.04 -23.42
N GLU A 360 7.89 -6.17 -22.93
CA GLU A 360 7.55 -6.54 -21.53
C GLU A 360 7.66 -8.06 -21.35
N ASP A 361 8.86 -8.62 -21.56
CA ASP A 361 9.11 -10.06 -21.68
C ASP A 361 9.51 -10.77 -20.37
N GLY A 362 9.55 -10.04 -19.25
CA GLY A 362 10.00 -10.56 -17.96
C GLY A 362 11.51 -10.80 -17.85
N ARG A 363 12.31 -10.26 -18.77
CA ARG A 363 13.79 -10.29 -18.70
C ARG A 363 14.32 -8.93 -18.28
N PHE A 364 15.11 -8.90 -17.22
CA PHE A 364 15.71 -7.66 -16.73
C PHE A 364 16.92 -7.32 -17.60
N GLY A 365 16.66 -6.64 -18.71
CA GLY A 365 17.65 -6.16 -19.65
C GLY A 365 18.20 -4.78 -19.30
N LYS A 366 19.02 -4.24 -20.21
CA LYS A 366 19.59 -2.89 -20.07
C LYS A 366 18.50 -1.80 -20.09
N GLU A 367 17.48 -1.95 -20.93
CA GLU A 367 16.33 -1.03 -20.98
C GLU A 367 15.56 -0.99 -19.65
N THR A 368 15.36 -2.14 -19.01
CA THR A 368 14.73 -2.23 -17.68
C THR A 368 15.60 -1.54 -16.64
N GLU A 369 16.92 -1.75 -16.65
CA GLU A 369 17.85 -1.06 -15.74
C GLU A 369 17.82 0.47 -15.92
N ASP A 370 17.85 0.95 -17.17
CA ASP A 370 17.84 2.39 -17.46
C ASP A 370 16.50 3.05 -17.12
N SER A 371 15.38 2.35 -17.36
CA SER A 371 14.05 2.79 -16.93
C SER A 371 13.95 2.88 -15.40
N VAL A 372 14.45 1.86 -14.68
CA VAL A 372 14.53 1.85 -13.21
C VAL A 372 15.43 2.98 -12.69
N LYS A 373 16.61 3.22 -13.28
CA LYS A 373 17.50 4.32 -12.89
C LYS A 373 16.83 5.68 -13.04
N VAL A 374 16.07 5.90 -14.12
CA VAL A 374 15.34 7.17 -14.31
C VAL A 374 14.15 7.27 -13.35
N PHE A 375 13.37 6.21 -13.15
CA PHE A 375 12.31 6.17 -12.13
C PHE A 375 12.86 6.53 -10.75
N GLN A 376 13.97 5.88 -10.34
CA GLN A 376 14.61 6.12 -9.05
C GLN A 376 15.05 7.57 -8.89
N ARG A 377 15.68 8.17 -9.93
CA ARG A 377 15.98 9.61 -9.93
C ARG A 377 14.71 10.42 -9.72
N VAL A 378 13.71 10.29 -10.60
CA VAL A 378 12.45 11.07 -10.58
C VAL A 378 11.80 11.03 -9.19
N PHE A 379 11.72 9.86 -8.56
CA PHE A 379 11.07 9.67 -7.27
C PHE A 379 12.01 9.76 -6.05
N ASN A 380 13.22 10.28 -6.24
CA ASN A 380 14.25 10.56 -5.23
C ASN A 380 14.74 9.36 -4.40
N LEU A 381 14.80 8.19 -5.04
CA LEU A 381 15.45 6.99 -4.54
C LEU A 381 16.94 6.94 -4.96
N THR A 382 17.71 6.03 -4.39
CA THR A 382 19.07 5.71 -4.87
C THR A 382 19.02 5.20 -6.32
N PRO A 383 19.69 5.84 -7.29
CA PRO A 383 19.55 5.53 -8.71
C PRO A 383 20.53 4.44 -9.19
N ASP A 384 20.50 3.29 -8.54
CA ASP A 384 21.39 2.14 -8.79
C ASP A 384 20.94 1.23 -9.95
N GLY A 385 19.67 1.30 -10.37
CA GLY A 385 19.06 0.42 -11.37
C GLY A 385 18.57 -0.93 -10.83
N VAL A 386 18.58 -1.10 -9.51
CA VAL A 386 18.16 -2.32 -8.83
C VAL A 386 16.78 -2.11 -8.22
N VAL A 387 15.86 -3.01 -8.52
CA VAL A 387 14.53 -3.01 -7.89
C VAL A 387 14.63 -3.73 -6.55
N GLY A 388 15.19 -3.03 -5.57
CA GLY A 388 15.09 -3.37 -4.16
C GLY A 388 13.72 -3.01 -3.58
N ARG A 389 13.55 -3.23 -2.28
CA ARG A 389 12.31 -3.00 -1.51
C ARG A 389 11.70 -1.62 -1.73
N ALA A 390 12.49 -0.56 -1.50
CA ALA A 390 12.06 0.82 -1.67
C ALA A 390 11.57 1.10 -3.10
N THR A 391 12.36 0.66 -4.09
CA THR A 391 12.04 0.78 -5.52
C THR A 391 10.73 0.06 -5.87
N TRP A 392 10.54 -1.18 -5.44
CA TRP A 392 9.32 -1.99 -5.69
C TRP A 392 8.06 -1.30 -5.18
N TYR A 393 8.05 -0.91 -3.90
CA TYR A 393 6.89 -0.27 -3.29
C TYR A 393 6.64 1.13 -3.88
N LYS A 394 7.70 1.89 -4.21
CA LYS A 394 7.53 3.18 -4.88
C LYS A 394 6.92 3.04 -6.28
N ILE A 395 7.39 2.09 -7.10
CA ILE A 395 6.82 1.81 -8.43
C ILE A 395 5.34 1.43 -8.28
N SER A 396 5.03 0.50 -7.37
CA SER A 396 3.65 0.05 -7.11
C SER A 396 2.71 1.19 -6.68
N ASN A 397 3.16 2.03 -5.74
CA ASN A 397 2.35 3.15 -5.23
C ASN A 397 2.09 4.22 -6.30
N ILE A 398 3.09 4.54 -7.13
CA ILE A 398 2.92 5.48 -8.24
C ILE A 398 2.04 4.86 -9.34
N TYR A 399 2.21 3.58 -9.65
CA TYR A 399 1.37 2.84 -10.62
C TYR A 399 -0.11 2.86 -10.23
N VAL A 400 -0.43 2.57 -8.97
CA VAL A 400 -1.80 2.61 -8.42
C VAL A 400 -2.37 4.03 -8.48
N GLY A 401 -1.57 5.03 -8.11
CA GLY A 401 -1.94 6.44 -8.25
C GLY A 401 -2.34 6.81 -9.67
N VAL A 402 -1.43 6.63 -10.65
CA VAL A 402 -1.71 7.00 -12.05
C VAL A 402 -2.86 6.20 -12.65
N LYS A 403 -3.11 4.96 -12.20
CA LYS A 403 -4.24 4.17 -12.68
C LYS A 403 -5.59 4.67 -12.16
N ARG A 404 -5.73 4.90 -10.84
CA ARG A 404 -6.98 5.47 -10.27
C ARG A 404 -7.37 6.78 -10.94
N LEU A 405 -6.39 7.63 -11.25
CA LEU A 405 -6.60 8.90 -11.93
C LEU A 405 -7.10 8.75 -13.37
N ALA A 406 -6.59 7.75 -14.10
CA ALA A 406 -7.10 7.46 -15.44
C ALA A 406 -8.52 6.89 -15.45
N GLU A 407 -9.02 6.39 -14.32
CA GLU A 407 -10.42 5.99 -14.15
C GLU A 407 -11.30 7.11 -13.59
N LEU A 408 -10.77 8.01 -12.76
CA LEU A 408 -11.49 9.24 -12.34
C LEU A 408 -11.75 10.19 -13.52
N ASN A 409 -10.80 10.28 -14.46
CA ASN A 409 -10.97 11.04 -15.70
C ASN A 409 -11.84 10.32 -16.75
N GLN A 410 -12.29 9.09 -16.48
CA GLN A 410 -13.42 8.48 -17.17
C GLN A 410 -14.66 8.77 -16.31
N GLU A 411 -15.29 9.93 -16.54
CA GLU A 411 -16.53 10.26 -15.85
C GLU A 411 -17.55 9.10 -15.97
N PRO A 412 -18.29 8.76 -14.90
CA PRO A 412 -19.41 7.85 -15.05
C PRO A 412 -20.42 8.48 -16.01
N GLU A 413 -20.83 7.75 -17.05
CA GLU A 413 -21.91 8.18 -17.96
C GLU A 413 -23.24 8.27 -17.20
N ILE A 414 -23.47 9.39 -16.52
CA ILE A 414 -24.77 9.80 -16.01
C ILE A 414 -25.53 10.44 -17.18
N GLY A 415 -26.01 9.63 -18.12
CA GLY A 415 -26.71 10.16 -19.29
C GLY A 415 -27.15 9.13 -20.34
N GLU A 416 -28.39 8.65 -20.19
CA GLU A 416 -29.28 8.24 -21.30
C GLU A 416 -28.90 7.05 -22.22
N SER A 417 -29.29 5.86 -21.76
CA SER A 417 -30.39 5.18 -22.47
C SER A 417 -31.26 4.32 -21.55
N GLY A 418 -32.55 4.63 -21.54
CA GLY A 418 -33.54 3.89 -20.75
C GLY A 418 -33.84 2.52 -21.34
N GLY A 419 -33.38 1.46 -20.67
CA GLY A 419 -33.71 0.07 -20.96
C GLY A 419 -34.43 -0.59 -19.78
N ASN A 420 -35.77 -0.51 -19.75
CA ASN A 420 -36.57 -1.14 -18.71
C ASN A 420 -36.58 -2.67 -18.90
N GLY A 421 -35.95 -3.44 -18.03
CA GLY A 421 -35.92 -4.90 -18.16
C GLY A 421 -35.13 -5.62 -17.07
N GLY A 422 -35.84 -6.28 -16.15
CA GLY A 422 -35.20 -7.16 -15.17
C GLY A 422 -34.65 -8.43 -15.85
N GLY A 423 -33.34 -8.61 -15.76
CA GLY A 423 -32.65 -9.82 -16.23
C GLY A 423 -31.29 -9.95 -15.55
N ILE A 424 -31.04 -11.11 -14.93
CA ILE A 424 -29.72 -11.44 -14.38
C ILE A 424 -28.83 -11.86 -15.55
N GLY A 425 -28.28 -10.86 -16.25
CA GLY A 425 -27.29 -11.04 -17.31
C GLY A 425 -25.93 -11.44 -16.74
N LYS A 426 -25.10 -12.11 -17.54
CA LYS A 426 -23.71 -12.43 -17.17
C LYS A 426 -22.94 -11.13 -16.85
N PRO A 427 -21.95 -11.13 -15.93
CA PRO A 427 -21.11 -9.96 -15.71
C PRO A 427 -20.26 -9.64 -16.96
N GLU A 428 -20.65 -8.59 -17.69
CA GLU A 428 -20.01 -8.10 -18.93
C GLU A 428 -18.72 -7.31 -18.66
N GLY A 429 -17.83 -7.89 -17.86
CA GLY A 429 -16.49 -7.36 -17.59
C GLY A 429 -15.44 -7.91 -18.54
N ASP A 430 -14.40 -7.12 -18.85
CA ASP A 430 -13.26 -7.55 -19.65
C ASP A 430 -12.33 -8.54 -18.91
N GLY A 431 -12.60 -8.79 -17.62
CA GLY A 431 -11.85 -9.72 -16.78
C GLY A 431 -10.49 -9.19 -16.33
N LYS A 432 -10.07 -8.02 -16.81
CA LYS A 432 -8.76 -7.47 -16.49
C LYS A 432 -8.78 -6.82 -15.12
N TYR A 433 -7.77 -7.16 -14.33
CA TYR A 433 -7.55 -6.55 -13.03
C TYR A 433 -7.45 -5.02 -13.18
N PRO A 434 -8.21 -4.22 -12.41
CA PRO A 434 -8.16 -2.76 -12.48
C PRO A 434 -6.74 -2.22 -12.35
N GLY A 435 -5.87 -2.87 -11.57
CA GLY A 435 -4.50 -2.38 -11.30
C GLY A 435 -4.39 -1.52 -10.06
N TYR A 436 -5.44 -1.49 -9.24
CA TYR A 436 -5.43 -0.99 -7.87
C TYR A 436 -6.32 -1.91 -7.01
N LEU A 437 -6.16 -1.82 -5.70
CA LEU A 437 -6.88 -2.67 -4.76
C LEU A 437 -8.36 -2.29 -4.66
N LEU A 438 -9.25 -3.28 -4.75
CA LEU A 438 -10.65 -3.12 -4.32
C LEU A 438 -10.77 -3.58 -2.87
N LYS A 439 -11.26 -2.68 -2.00
CA LYS A 439 -11.36 -2.88 -0.55
C LYS A 439 -12.64 -2.22 -0.02
N TYR A 440 -12.96 -2.45 1.25
CA TYR A 440 -14.12 -1.84 1.89
C TYR A 440 -14.19 -0.32 1.65
N GLY A 441 -15.35 0.16 1.22
CA GLY A 441 -15.58 1.56 0.85
C GLY A 441 -15.33 1.90 -0.62
N ALA A 442 -14.64 1.05 -1.39
CA ALA A 442 -14.49 1.23 -2.83
C ALA A 442 -15.85 1.20 -3.55
N ARG A 443 -15.96 1.96 -4.65
CA ARG A 443 -17.17 2.04 -5.47
C ARG A 443 -16.82 2.09 -6.96
N GLY A 444 -17.74 1.67 -7.82
CA GLY A 444 -17.64 1.80 -9.28
C GLY A 444 -17.77 0.48 -10.04
N GLU A 445 -17.65 0.53 -11.37
CA GLU A 445 -17.92 -0.62 -12.25
C GLU A 445 -17.02 -1.82 -11.97
N LYS A 446 -15.73 -1.61 -11.64
CA LYS A 446 -14.81 -2.70 -11.28
C LYS A 446 -15.19 -3.41 -9.97
N VAL A 447 -15.91 -2.73 -9.06
CA VAL A 447 -16.54 -3.37 -7.88
C VAL A 447 -17.78 -4.16 -8.29
N ARG A 448 -18.59 -3.64 -9.21
CA ARG A 448 -19.78 -4.33 -9.73
C ARG A 448 -19.41 -5.61 -10.49
N GLU A 449 -18.37 -5.55 -11.34
CA GLU A 449 -17.79 -6.70 -12.05
C GLU A 449 -17.34 -7.79 -11.06
N LEU A 450 -16.57 -7.41 -10.04
CA LEU A 450 -16.15 -8.32 -8.96
C LEU A 450 -17.34 -8.96 -8.23
N GLN A 451 -18.35 -8.18 -7.87
CA GLN A 451 -19.56 -8.68 -7.20
C GLN A 451 -20.32 -9.66 -8.10
N GLY A 452 -20.40 -9.41 -9.40
CA GLY A 452 -20.98 -10.34 -10.38
C GLY A 452 -20.26 -11.68 -10.39
N TYR A 453 -18.92 -11.68 -10.44
CA TYR A 453 -18.12 -12.92 -10.35
C TYR A 453 -18.36 -13.66 -9.02
N LEU A 454 -18.33 -12.95 -7.88
CA LEU A 454 -18.57 -13.55 -6.57
C LEU A 454 -19.98 -14.12 -6.41
N SER A 455 -21.00 -13.46 -6.98
CA SER A 455 -22.37 -13.95 -6.93
C SER A 455 -22.53 -15.27 -7.69
N GLU A 456 -21.93 -15.40 -8.88
CA GLU A 456 -21.87 -16.68 -9.62
C GLU A 456 -21.08 -17.75 -8.85
N ILE A 457 -19.92 -17.39 -8.28
CA ILE A 457 -19.09 -18.31 -7.48
C ILE A 457 -19.85 -18.80 -6.24
N SER A 458 -20.69 -17.97 -5.61
CA SER A 458 -21.48 -18.34 -4.43
C SER A 458 -22.52 -19.44 -4.69
N LYS A 459 -22.86 -19.72 -5.96
CA LYS A 459 -23.76 -20.81 -6.34
C LYS A 459 -23.09 -22.19 -6.24
N SER A 460 -21.76 -22.25 -6.42
CA SER A 460 -20.99 -23.50 -6.44
C SER A 460 -20.07 -23.67 -5.22
N TYR A 461 -19.65 -22.57 -4.59
CA TYR A 461 -18.73 -22.56 -3.46
C TYR A 461 -19.36 -21.90 -2.24
N ASN A 462 -18.97 -22.36 -1.04
CA ASN A 462 -19.49 -21.86 0.25
C ASN A 462 -18.91 -20.48 0.63
N ILE A 463 -19.21 -19.47 -0.19
CA ILE A 463 -18.98 -18.06 0.08
C ILE A 463 -20.34 -17.33 0.19
N PRO A 464 -20.46 -16.27 1.00
CA PRO A 464 -21.63 -15.40 1.03
C PRO A 464 -21.97 -14.91 -0.38
N ASN A 465 -23.25 -14.97 -0.74
CA ASN A 465 -23.74 -14.24 -1.89
C ASN A 465 -23.62 -12.72 -1.62
N VAL A 466 -23.35 -11.96 -2.66
CA VAL A 466 -23.14 -10.51 -2.59
C VAL A 466 -24.17 -9.78 -3.44
N SER A 467 -24.63 -8.62 -2.98
CA SER A 467 -25.37 -7.68 -3.82
C SER A 467 -24.43 -7.15 -4.91
N VAL A 468 -24.93 -7.02 -6.13
CA VAL A 468 -24.19 -6.46 -7.27
C VAL A 468 -24.58 -4.99 -7.44
N ASP A 469 -24.18 -4.17 -6.47
CA ASP A 469 -24.55 -2.74 -6.35
C ASP A 469 -23.42 -1.78 -6.77
N GLY A 470 -22.21 -2.28 -7.01
CA GLY A 470 -21.02 -1.48 -7.26
C GLY A 470 -20.43 -0.83 -6.00
N ILE A 471 -20.81 -1.27 -4.80
CA ILE A 471 -20.33 -0.75 -3.51
C ILE A 471 -19.66 -1.88 -2.72
N PHE A 472 -18.38 -1.72 -2.41
CA PHE A 472 -17.63 -2.71 -1.64
C PHE A 472 -17.95 -2.55 -0.15
N GLY A 473 -19.13 -3.02 0.25
CA GLY A 473 -19.58 -3.04 1.65
C GLY A 473 -19.07 -4.24 2.44
N ASN A 474 -19.60 -4.43 3.66
CA ASN A 474 -19.23 -5.54 4.53
C ASN A 474 -19.53 -6.91 3.89
N GLY A 475 -20.66 -7.05 3.17
CA GLY A 475 -21.00 -8.29 2.47
C GLY A 475 -19.95 -8.70 1.43
N THR A 476 -19.49 -7.74 0.61
CA THR A 476 -18.42 -7.96 -0.37
C THR A 476 -17.10 -8.33 0.31
N LYS A 477 -16.75 -7.65 1.42
CA LYS A 477 -15.55 -7.97 2.23
C LYS A 477 -15.59 -9.38 2.81
N ASP A 478 -16.70 -9.78 3.42
CA ASP A 478 -16.86 -11.11 4.03
C ASP A 478 -16.85 -12.23 2.98
N ALA A 479 -17.39 -11.97 1.78
CA ALA A 479 -17.29 -12.87 0.65
C ALA A 479 -15.83 -13.05 0.18
N ILE A 480 -15.08 -11.96 0.04
CA ILE A 480 -13.65 -12.00 -0.32
C ILE A 480 -12.81 -12.72 0.75
N ILE A 481 -12.97 -12.43 2.04
CA ILE A 481 -12.22 -13.11 3.11
C ILE A 481 -12.44 -14.64 3.05
N LYS A 482 -13.69 -15.08 2.83
CA LYS A 482 -14.00 -16.51 2.70
C LYS A 482 -13.48 -17.11 1.39
N PHE A 483 -13.57 -16.39 0.28
CA PHE A 483 -12.98 -16.79 -1.00
C PHE A 483 -11.47 -16.98 -0.87
N GLN A 484 -10.76 -15.98 -0.36
CA GLN A 484 -9.31 -16.01 -0.13
C GLN A 484 -8.91 -17.23 0.71
N ARG A 485 -9.60 -17.45 1.83
CA ARG A 485 -9.37 -18.62 2.71
C ARG A 485 -9.60 -19.94 1.99
N LEU A 486 -10.65 -20.04 1.17
CA LEU A 486 -11.00 -21.26 0.44
C LEU A 486 -9.95 -21.61 -0.64
N PHE A 487 -9.41 -20.60 -1.33
CA PHE A 487 -8.46 -20.79 -2.42
C PHE A 487 -6.98 -20.79 -1.98
N GLY A 488 -6.68 -20.38 -0.75
CA GLY A 488 -5.31 -20.40 -0.18
C GLY A 488 -4.54 -19.11 -0.42
N LEU A 489 -5.25 -17.98 -0.50
CA LEU A 489 -4.71 -16.63 -0.65
C LEU A 489 -4.55 -15.95 0.71
N SER A 490 -3.84 -14.81 0.75
CA SER A 490 -3.86 -13.89 1.90
C SER A 490 -5.31 -13.55 2.28
N THR A 491 -5.68 -13.69 3.56
CA THR A 491 -7.07 -13.51 4.03
C THR A 491 -7.28 -12.13 4.65
N ASP A 492 -6.98 -11.10 3.89
CA ASP A 492 -7.04 -9.68 4.27
C ASP A 492 -8.39 -8.99 3.95
N GLY A 493 -9.20 -9.59 3.07
CA GLY A 493 -10.45 -9.02 2.59
C GLY A 493 -10.29 -7.98 1.47
N ILE A 494 -9.13 -7.94 0.81
CA ILE A 494 -8.74 -6.93 -0.16
C ILE A 494 -8.36 -7.60 -1.49
N VAL A 495 -8.87 -7.06 -2.60
CA VAL A 495 -8.70 -7.64 -3.93
C VAL A 495 -7.52 -7.00 -4.65
N GLY A 496 -6.33 -7.55 -4.42
CA GLY A 496 -5.14 -7.37 -5.26
C GLY A 496 -5.14 -8.24 -6.50
N LEU A 497 -4.07 -8.16 -7.31
CA LEU A 497 -3.95 -8.87 -8.59
C LEU A 497 -4.16 -10.39 -8.44
N ALA A 498 -3.50 -11.00 -7.46
CA ALA A 498 -3.64 -12.44 -7.17
C ALA A 498 -5.08 -12.84 -6.81
N THR A 499 -5.79 -12.02 -6.02
CA THR A 499 -7.18 -12.31 -5.62
C THR A 499 -8.13 -12.11 -6.80
N TRP A 500 -7.96 -11.05 -7.59
CA TRP A 500 -8.76 -10.81 -8.80
C TRP A 500 -8.59 -11.94 -9.81
N ASN A 501 -7.35 -12.27 -10.16
CA ASN A 501 -7.05 -13.33 -11.11
C ASN A 501 -7.66 -14.66 -10.67
N LYS A 502 -7.60 -14.97 -9.37
CA LYS A 502 -8.20 -16.22 -8.86
C LYS A 502 -9.73 -16.18 -8.85
N VAL A 503 -10.36 -15.06 -8.50
CA VAL A 503 -11.82 -14.88 -8.62
C VAL A 503 -12.25 -15.08 -10.08
N PHE A 504 -11.57 -14.43 -11.02
CA PHE A 504 -11.88 -14.52 -12.45
C PHE A 504 -11.65 -15.93 -13.02
N GLU A 505 -10.56 -16.60 -12.65
CA GLU A 505 -10.27 -18.00 -13.01
C GLU A 505 -11.38 -18.94 -12.54
N VAL A 506 -11.78 -18.84 -11.27
CA VAL A 506 -12.85 -19.68 -10.70
C VAL A 506 -14.20 -19.38 -11.35
N TYR A 507 -14.52 -18.09 -11.57
CA TYR A 507 -15.72 -17.69 -12.32
C TYR A 507 -15.74 -18.27 -13.74
N LYS A 508 -14.62 -18.20 -14.48
CA LYS A 508 -14.52 -18.76 -15.83
C LYS A 508 -14.65 -20.28 -15.85
N ASN A 509 -14.12 -20.99 -14.85
CA ASN A 509 -14.31 -22.43 -14.73
C ASN A 509 -15.79 -22.81 -14.49
N ILE A 510 -16.54 -21.99 -13.74
CA ILE A 510 -17.99 -22.15 -13.57
C ILE A 510 -18.74 -21.83 -14.88
N ASP A 511 -18.43 -20.71 -15.54
CA ASP A 511 -19.11 -20.30 -16.79
C ASP A 511 -18.86 -21.30 -17.95
N ASN A 512 -17.69 -21.92 -17.97
CA ASN A 512 -17.31 -22.98 -18.92
C ASN A 512 -17.88 -24.36 -18.55
N SER A 513 -18.67 -24.50 -17.47
CA SER A 513 -19.28 -25.78 -17.07
C SER A 513 -20.53 -26.18 -17.89
N ASN A 514 -20.83 -25.46 -18.98
CA ASN A 514 -21.78 -25.91 -20.00
C ASN A 514 -21.03 -26.77 -21.04
N PRO A 515 -21.39 -28.04 -21.28
CA PRO A 515 -20.45 -29.03 -21.81
C PRO A 515 -20.13 -28.89 -23.30
N GLY A 516 -19.05 -28.17 -23.60
CA GLY A 516 -18.25 -28.31 -24.82
C GLY A 516 -17.01 -29.16 -24.54
N VAL A 517 -17.07 -30.45 -24.88
CA VAL A 517 -16.02 -31.44 -24.58
C VAL A 517 -14.75 -31.20 -25.41
N PRO A 518 -13.54 -31.21 -24.79
CA PRO A 518 -12.28 -31.58 -25.45
C PRO A 518 -12.05 -33.09 -25.28
N ASP A 519 -12.13 -33.84 -26.37
CA ASP A 519 -12.47 -35.29 -26.34
C ASP A 519 -11.31 -36.26 -26.01
N ASN A 520 -10.16 -35.78 -25.50
CA ASN A 520 -8.89 -36.54 -25.59
C ASN A 520 -7.90 -36.46 -24.40
N GLU A 521 -8.21 -35.87 -23.24
CA GLU A 521 -7.17 -35.53 -22.23
C GLU A 521 -7.11 -36.40 -20.96
N PHE A 522 -8.12 -37.23 -20.67
CA PHE A 522 -8.13 -38.09 -19.48
C PHE A 522 -7.69 -39.53 -19.80
N ASP A 523 -6.57 -39.96 -19.22
CA ASP A 523 -5.95 -41.26 -19.52
C ASP A 523 -6.57 -42.46 -18.76
N GLY A 524 -7.54 -42.22 -17.87
CA GLY A 524 -8.26 -43.23 -17.09
C GLY A 524 -7.42 -43.90 -15.99
N LYS A 525 -6.13 -43.59 -15.88
CA LYS A 525 -5.24 -44.30 -14.94
C LYS A 525 -5.36 -43.72 -13.53
N TYR A 526 -5.44 -44.62 -12.56
CA TYR A 526 -5.37 -44.24 -11.15
C TYR A 526 -4.04 -43.54 -10.87
N PRO A 527 -4.03 -42.37 -10.20
CA PRO A 527 -2.83 -41.57 -9.97
C PRO A 527 -1.75 -42.22 -9.08
N GLY A 528 -1.99 -43.38 -8.48
CA GLY A 528 -1.07 -44.02 -7.52
C GLY A 528 -1.10 -43.40 -6.12
N TYR A 529 -1.91 -42.37 -5.89
CA TYR A 529 -2.12 -41.72 -4.59
C TYR A 529 -3.61 -41.50 -4.30
N LEU A 530 -3.95 -41.43 -3.01
CA LEU A 530 -5.33 -41.25 -2.55
C LEU A 530 -5.86 -39.86 -2.90
N LEU A 531 -7.01 -39.78 -3.58
CA LEU A 531 -7.76 -38.54 -3.71
C LEU A 531 -8.77 -38.45 -2.55
N LYS A 532 -8.70 -37.36 -1.79
CA LYS A 532 -9.48 -37.12 -0.58
C LYS A 532 -9.79 -35.63 -0.42
N TYR A 533 -10.66 -35.28 0.52
CA TYR A 533 -10.97 -33.88 0.85
C TYR A 533 -9.70 -33.00 0.93
N GLY A 534 -9.68 -31.90 0.17
CA GLY A 534 -8.55 -30.99 0.02
C GLY A 534 -7.58 -31.31 -1.13
N SER A 535 -7.70 -32.46 -1.81
CA SER A 535 -6.91 -32.77 -3.01
C SER A 535 -7.27 -31.85 -4.17
N ARG A 536 -6.30 -31.53 -5.05
CA ARG A 536 -6.51 -30.66 -6.21
C ARG A 536 -5.77 -31.18 -7.46
N GLY A 537 -6.20 -30.74 -8.65
CA GLY A 537 -5.54 -30.98 -9.94
C GLY A 537 -6.32 -31.89 -10.89
N GLU A 538 -5.80 -32.10 -12.10
CA GLU A 538 -6.50 -32.79 -13.20
C GLU A 538 -7.05 -34.17 -12.84
N LYS A 539 -6.36 -34.94 -11.99
CA LYS A 539 -6.84 -36.27 -11.53
C LYS A 539 -8.08 -36.20 -10.64
N VAL A 540 -8.32 -35.06 -9.97
CA VAL A 540 -9.58 -34.80 -9.27
C VAL A 540 -10.67 -34.39 -10.26
N LYS A 541 -10.32 -33.59 -11.27
CA LYS A 541 -11.22 -33.13 -12.34
C LYS A 541 -11.76 -34.30 -13.16
N GLU A 542 -10.88 -35.23 -13.53
CA GLU A 542 -11.17 -36.48 -14.22
C GLU A 542 -12.19 -37.34 -13.46
N VAL A 543 -11.97 -37.59 -12.17
CA VAL A 543 -12.87 -38.44 -11.38
C VAL A 543 -14.18 -37.74 -11.02
N GLN A 544 -14.18 -36.42 -10.86
CA GLN A 544 -15.40 -35.62 -10.77
C GLN A 544 -16.20 -35.68 -12.08
N TYR A 545 -15.56 -35.60 -13.24
CA TYR A 545 -16.23 -35.74 -14.53
C TYR A 545 -16.89 -37.13 -14.71
N TYR A 546 -16.22 -38.21 -14.25
CA TYR A 546 -16.83 -39.54 -14.21
C TYR A 546 -18.02 -39.60 -13.24
N LEU A 547 -17.89 -39.08 -12.01
CA LEU A 547 -18.97 -39.05 -11.03
C LEU A 547 -20.16 -38.19 -11.47
N ALA A 548 -19.92 -37.05 -12.13
CA ALA A 548 -20.94 -36.20 -12.72
C ALA A 548 -21.73 -36.97 -13.79
N SER A 549 -21.01 -37.66 -14.69
CA SER A 549 -21.61 -38.49 -15.73
C SER A 549 -22.46 -39.62 -15.14
N ILE A 550 -21.96 -40.29 -14.10
CA ILE A 550 -22.67 -41.34 -13.35
C ILE A 550 -23.92 -40.78 -12.67
N SER A 551 -23.87 -39.57 -12.11
CA SER A 551 -25.01 -38.95 -11.40
C SER A 551 -26.24 -38.71 -12.29
N ASN A 552 -26.07 -38.67 -13.62
CA ASN A 552 -27.18 -38.50 -14.57
C ASN A 552 -28.05 -39.77 -14.71
N GLN A 553 -27.53 -40.95 -14.35
CA GLN A 553 -28.23 -42.24 -14.48
C GLN A 553 -28.38 -42.98 -13.16
N ILE A 554 -27.53 -42.69 -12.18
CA ILE A 554 -27.48 -43.32 -10.86
C ILE A 554 -27.67 -42.24 -9.79
N GLY A 555 -28.50 -42.53 -8.79
CA GLY A 555 -28.85 -41.61 -7.69
C GLY A 555 -27.72 -41.32 -6.68
N ILE A 556 -26.60 -40.78 -7.15
CA ILE A 556 -25.56 -40.13 -6.35
C ILE A 556 -25.64 -38.60 -6.54
N PRO A 557 -25.17 -37.78 -5.58
CA PRO A 557 -25.06 -36.34 -5.77
C PRO A 557 -24.21 -35.97 -7.00
N THR A 558 -24.71 -35.06 -7.83
CA THR A 558 -23.95 -34.45 -8.92
C THR A 558 -22.80 -33.61 -8.36
N VAL A 559 -21.67 -33.61 -9.06
CA VAL A 559 -20.45 -32.88 -8.69
C VAL A 559 -19.92 -32.10 -9.90
N ALA A 560 -19.38 -30.91 -9.69
CA ALA A 560 -18.70 -30.16 -10.74
C ALA A 560 -17.29 -30.75 -10.99
N ALA A 561 -16.85 -30.79 -12.25
CA ALA A 561 -15.49 -31.16 -12.62
C ALA A 561 -14.55 -29.95 -12.54
N ASP A 562 -14.36 -29.43 -11.33
CA ASP A 562 -13.59 -28.22 -11.02
C ASP A 562 -12.12 -28.48 -10.65
N GLY A 563 -11.73 -29.76 -10.49
CA GLY A 563 -10.39 -30.14 -10.07
C GLY A 563 -10.11 -29.97 -8.58
N ILE A 564 -11.13 -29.76 -7.73
CA ILE A 564 -11.00 -29.51 -6.29
C ILE A 564 -11.87 -30.49 -5.49
N PHE A 565 -11.23 -31.36 -4.70
CA PHE A 565 -11.93 -32.37 -3.92
C PHE A 565 -12.56 -31.73 -2.67
N GLY A 566 -13.68 -31.05 -2.87
CA GLY A 566 -14.44 -30.37 -1.84
C GLY A 566 -15.45 -31.27 -1.12
N ASN A 567 -16.39 -30.65 -0.40
CA ASN A 567 -17.43 -31.38 0.31
C ASN A 567 -18.38 -32.12 -0.64
N ALA A 568 -18.82 -31.45 -1.72
CA ALA A 568 -19.68 -32.07 -2.74
C ALA A 568 -19.04 -33.31 -3.39
N THR A 569 -17.74 -33.24 -3.72
CA THR A 569 -17.00 -34.41 -4.23
C THR A 569 -16.92 -35.53 -3.20
N ARG A 570 -16.67 -35.21 -1.93
CA ARG A 570 -16.68 -36.21 -0.85
C ARG A 570 -18.05 -36.85 -0.67
N GLU A 571 -19.14 -36.09 -0.72
CA GLU A 571 -20.50 -36.60 -0.62
C GLU A 571 -20.88 -37.49 -1.80
N ALA A 572 -20.54 -37.10 -3.03
CA ALA A 572 -20.69 -37.93 -4.22
C ALA A 572 -19.90 -39.25 -4.10
N VAL A 573 -18.67 -39.20 -3.61
CA VAL A 573 -17.83 -40.38 -3.38
C VAL A 573 -18.40 -41.30 -2.29
N VAL A 574 -18.84 -40.76 -1.15
CA VAL A 574 -19.47 -41.58 -0.08
C VAL A 574 -20.77 -42.22 -0.57
N ALA A 575 -21.60 -41.49 -1.33
CA ALA A 575 -22.82 -42.04 -1.92
C ALA A 575 -22.50 -43.16 -2.93
N PHE A 576 -21.50 -42.97 -3.79
CA PHE A 576 -21.02 -43.98 -4.73
C PHE A 576 -20.47 -45.23 -3.99
N GLN A 577 -19.61 -45.02 -2.99
CA GLN A 577 -19.04 -46.10 -2.17
C GLN A 577 -20.14 -46.91 -1.48
N LYS A 578 -21.18 -46.25 -0.94
CA LYS A 578 -22.35 -46.89 -0.34
C LYS A 578 -23.14 -47.73 -1.33
N LEU A 579 -23.35 -47.23 -2.55
CA LEU A 579 -24.10 -47.94 -3.57
C LEU A 579 -23.39 -49.21 -4.05
N PHE A 580 -22.06 -49.17 -4.16
CA PHE A 580 -21.23 -50.28 -4.66
C PHE A 580 -20.55 -51.11 -3.54
N ALA A 581 -21.04 -51.01 -2.29
CA ALA A 581 -20.55 -51.76 -1.13
C ALA A 581 -19.02 -51.66 -0.89
N LEU A 582 -18.46 -50.47 -1.11
CA LEU A 582 -17.05 -50.14 -0.84
C LEU A 582 -16.88 -49.57 0.57
N SER A 583 -15.62 -49.36 0.98
CA SER A 583 -15.27 -48.62 2.20
C SER A 583 -15.92 -47.23 2.21
N LEU A 584 -16.60 -46.84 3.29
CA LEU A 584 -17.36 -45.58 3.42
C LEU A 584 -16.51 -44.42 3.96
N ASP A 585 -15.27 -44.29 3.47
CA ASP A 585 -14.30 -43.30 3.95
C ASP A 585 -14.39 -41.93 3.24
N GLY A 586 -15.03 -41.86 2.08
CA GLY A 586 -15.05 -40.67 1.22
C GLY A 586 -13.70 -40.41 0.52
N ILE A 587 -12.87 -41.45 0.37
CA ILE A 587 -11.53 -41.40 -0.20
C ILE A 587 -11.47 -42.30 -1.45
N ILE A 588 -10.95 -41.75 -2.53
CA ILE A 588 -10.75 -42.49 -3.78
C ILE A 588 -9.35 -43.12 -3.75
N GLY A 589 -9.29 -44.33 -3.20
CA GLY A 589 -8.20 -45.28 -3.43
C GLY A 589 -8.34 -46.02 -4.76
N GLN A 590 -7.35 -46.87 -5.10
CA GLN A 590 -7.32 -47.68 -6.33
C GLN A 590 -8.63 -48.44 -6.57
N TYR A 591 -9.21 -49.07 -5.53
CA TYR A 591 -10.45 -49.83 -5.66
C TYR A 591 -11.66 -48.93 -5.98
N THR A 592 -11.78 -47.78 -5.30
CA THR A 592 -12.83 -46.79 -5.58
C THR A 592 -12.70 -46.22 -6.99
N TRP A 593 -11.48 -45.87 -7.42
CA TRP A 593 -11.19 -45.37 -8.78
C TRP A 593 -11.59 -46.39 -9.85
N ASN A 594 -11.11 -47.63 -9.71
CA ASN A 594 -11.40 -48.70 -10.66
C ASN A 594 -12.91 -48.93 -10.78
N LYS A 595 -13.66 -48.86 -9.67
CA LYS A 595 -15.11 -49.04 -9.70
C LYS A 595 -15.84 -47.86 -10.32
N ILE A 596 -15.42 -46.62 -10.06
CA ILE A 596 -15.94 -45.43 -10.75
C ILE A 596 -15.73 -45.55 -12.26
N LEU A 597 -14.53 -45.93 -12.69
CA LEU A 597 -14.20 -46.08 -14.11
C LEU A 597 -14.93 -47.24 -14.78
N GLU A 598 -15.09 -48.38 -14.09
CA GLU A 598 -15.89 -49.53 -14.55
C GLU A 598 -17.34 -49.11 -14.81
N VAL A 599 -17.97 -48.42 -13.85
CA VAL A 599 -19.36 -47.94 -13.95
C VAL A 599 -19.50 -46.88 -15.04
N TYR A 600 -18.58 -45.91 -15.12
CA TYR A 600 -18.57 -44.88 -16.15
C TYR A 600 -18.43 -45.47 -17.57
N ASN A 601 -17.50 -46.41 -17.77
CA ASN A 601 -17.33 -47.07 -19.07
C ASN A 601 -18.52 -47.98 -19.41
N GLY A 602 -19.14 -48.62 -18.42
CA GLY A 602 -20.38 -49.38 -18.57
C GLY A 602 -21.62 -48.54 -18.92
N MET A 603 -21.51 -47.21 -18.94
CA MET A 603 -22.55 -46.28 -19.40
C MET A 603 -22.30 -45.72 -20.81
N LYS A 604 -21.15 -46.06 -21.43
CA LYS A 604 -20.82 -45.66 -22.82
C LYS A 604 -21.30 -46.67 -23.88
N TYR A 605 -21.94 -47.77 -23.45
CA TYR A 605 -22.44 -48.87 -24.27
C TYR A 605 -23.82 -49.30 -23.75
#